data_AF-W1W3V6-F1
#
_entry.id   AF-W1W3V6-F1
#
_cell.length_a   1.000
_cell.length_b   1.000
_cell.length_c   1.000
_cell.angle_alpha   90.00
_cell.angle_beta   90.00
_cell.angle_gamma   90.00
#
_symmetry.space_group_name_H-M   'P 1'
#
loop_
_entity.id
_entity.type
_entity.pdbx_description
1 polymer ?
#
loop_
_entity_poly.entity_id
_entity_poly.type
_entity_poly.pdbx_seq_one_letter_code
_entity_poly.pdbx_strand_id
1 'polypeptide(L)'
;MTQENEIKRPTQDLEHEPIKQLDNSEKGGKVSQALETVTTTAEKVQRQPVIAHLIRATERFNDRLGNQFGAAITYFSFLSMIPILMVSFAAGGFVLASHPMLLQDIFDKILQNISDPTLAATLKNTINTAVQQRTTVGLVGLAVALYSGINWMGNLREAIRAQSRDVWERSPQDQEKFWVKYLRDFISLIGLLIALIV
;
A
#
# COMPACT_ATOMS: atom_id res chain seq x y z
N MET A 1 43.23 14.72 -75.52
CA MET A 1 43.11 13.25 -75.47
C MET A 1 44.15 12.74 -74.50
N THR A 2 43.72 12.36 -73.31
CA THR A 2 44.55 11.72 -72.26
C THR A 2 43.76 10.50 -71.81
N GLN A 3 44.32 9.31 -72.04
CA GLN A 3 43.73 8.02 -71.67
C GLN A 3 43.98 7.77 -70.18
N GLU A 4 42.92 7.55 -69.41
CA GLU A 4 42.99 7.18 -68.01
C GLU A 4 42.95 5.65 -67.90
N ASN A 5 44.04 5.05 -67.40
CA ASN A 5 44.17 3.61 -67.21
C ASN A 5 43.39 3.16 -65.97
N GLU A 6 42.31 2.38 -66.14
CA GLU A 6 41.60 1.72 -65.03
C GLU A 6 42.46 0.59 -64.43
N ILE A 7 42.97 0.80 -63.22
CA ILE A 7 43.61 -0.24 -62.41
C ILE A 7 42.51 -1.09 -61.75
N LYS A 8 42.22 -2.28 -62.28
CA LYS A 8 41.35 -3.26 -61.61
C LYS A 8 42.07 -3.85 -60.39
N ARG A 9 41.46 -3.72 -59.20
CA ARG A 9 41.92 -4.38 -57.96
C ARG A 9 41.71 -5.90 -58.06
N PRO A 10 42.68 -6.74 -57.64
CA PRO A 10 42.48 -8.18 -57.60
C PRO A 10 41.55 -8.53 -56.43
N THR A 11 40.39 -9.13 -56.72
CA THR A 11 39.57 -9.80 -55.71
C THR A 11 40.16 -11.20 -55.50
N GLN A 12 40.82 -11.41 -54.36
CA GLN A 12 41.13 -12.75 -53.89
C GLN A 12 39.81 -13.41 -53.47
N ASP A 13 39.41 -14.44 -54.19
CA ASP A 13 38.30 -15.30 -53.80
C ASP A 13 38.70 -16.08 -52.54
N LEU A 14 38.33 -15.54 -51.38
CA LEU A 14 38.43 -16.26 -50.12
C LEU A 14 37.34 -17.34 -50.13
N GLU A 15 37.75 -18.59 -50.34
CA GLU A 15 36.88 -19.75 -50.25
C GLU A 15 36.35 -19.86 -48.80
N HIS A 16 35.10 -19.46 -48.58
CA HIS A 16 34.46 -19.53 -47.28
C HIS A 16 33.91 -20.93 -47.06
N GLU A 17 34.39 -21.64 -46.02
CA GLU A 17 33.69 -22.83 -45.55
C GLU A 17 32.24 -22.45 -45.18
N PRO A 18 31.23 -23.20 -45.66
CA PRO A 18 29.85 -22.89 -45.34
C PRO A 18 29.65 -22.99 -43.82
N ILE A 19 29.05 -21.95 -43.23
CA ILE A 19 28.72 -21.91 -41.80
C ILE A 19 27.95 -23.19 -41.45
N LYS A 20 28.52 -24.00 -40.56
CA LYS A 20 27.90 -25.23 -40.06
C LYS A 20 26.54 -24.86 -39.45
N GLN A 21 25.45 -25.25 -40.11
CA GLN A 21 24.11 -25.00 -39.61
C GLN A 21 23.95 -25.71 -38.27
N LEU A 22 23.87 -24.95 -37.18
CA LEU A 22 23.44 -25.45 -35.89
C LEU A 22 21.99 -25.91 -36.06
N ASP A 23 21.76 -27.21 -35.93
CA ASP A 23 20.45 -27.85 -35.93
C ASP A 23 19.61 -27.32 -34.75
N ASN A 24 18.97 -26.18 -34.98
CA ASN A 24 18.04 -25.51 -34.06
C ASN A 24 16.59 -25.93 -34.33
N SER A 25 16.35 -26.84 -35.29
CA SER A 25 15.00 -27.24 -35.71
C SER A 25 14.32 -28.10 -34.63
N GLU A 26 15.06 -29.04 -34.02
CA GLU A 26 14.53 -29.85 -32.91
C GLU A 26 14.23 -29.03 -31.64
N LYS A 27 15.05 -28.00 -31.34
CA LYS A 27 14.82 -27.12 -30.18
C LYS A 27 13.62 -26.21 -30.40
N GLY A 28 13.44 -25.67 -31.60
CA GLY A 28 12.27 -24.85 -31.96
C GLY A 28 10.96 -25.63 -31.86
N GLY A 29 10.93 -26.88 -32.35
CA GLY A 29 9.74 -27.74 -32.29
C GLY A 29 9.30 -28.08 -30.87
N LYS A 30 10.25 -28.41 -29.97
CA LYS A 30 9.96 -28.69 -28.56
C LYS A 30 9.45 -27.46 -27.80
N VAL A 31 10.01 -26.28 -28.09
CA VAL A 31 9.54 -25.01 -27.51
C VAL A 31 8.14 -24.69 -28.02
N SER A 32 7.85 -24.88 -29.30
CA SER A 32 6.50 -24.66 -29.85
C SER A 32 5.46 -25.61 -29.25
N GLN A 33 5.77 -26.90 -29.12
CA GLN A 33 4.88 -27.86 -28.47
C GLN A 33 4.65 -27.56 -26.98
N ALA A 34 5.69 -27.12 -26.27
CA ALA A 34 5.56 -26.70 -24.87
C ALA A 34 4.68 -25.46 -24.75
N LEU A 35 4.86 -24.46 -25.63
CA LEU A 35 4.03 -23.26 -25.67
C LEU A 35 2.56 -23.60 -26.00
N GLU A 36 2.29 -24.47 -26.97
CA GLU A 36 0.94 -24.92 -27.32
C GLU A 36 0.26 -25.70 -26.18
N THR A 37 1.01 -26.55 -25.48
CA THR A 37 0.48 -27.32 -24.35
C THR A 37 0.15 -26.38 -23.17
N VAL A 38 0.97 -25.35 -22.95
CA VAL A 38 0.74 -24.33 -21.91
C VAL A 38 -0.46 -23.46 -22.27
N THR A 39 -0.61 -23.01 -23.51
CA THR A 39 -1.76 -22.19 -23.93
C THR A 39 -3.06 -22.97 -23.88
N THR A 40 -3.10 -24.20 -24.38
CA THR A 40 -4.31 -25.05 -24.34
C THR A 40 -4.71 -25.43 -22.91
N THR A 41 -3.75 -25.70 -22.04
CA THR A 41 -4.02 -25.97 -20.62
C THR A 41 -4.50 -24.70 -19.91
N ALA A 42 -3.90 -23.54 -20.20
CA ALA A 42 -4.34 -22.25 -19.67
C ALA A 42 -5.78 -21.93 -20.08
N GLU A 43 -6.14 -22.12 -21.36
CA GLU A 43 -7.52 -21.94 -21.83
C GLU A 43 -8.51 -22.88 -21.12
N LYS A 44 -8.13 -24.14 -20.92
CA LYS A 44 -8.99 -25.12 -20.23
C LYS A 44 -9.22 -24.76 -18.76
N VAL A 45 -8.18 -24.24 -18.09
CA VAL A 45 -8.25 -23.76 -16.71
C VAL A 45 -9.08 -22.47 -16.63
N GLN A 46 -8.89 -21.53 -17.54
CA GLN A 46 -9.68 -20.29 -17.62
C GLN A 46 -11.16 -20.55 -17.91
N ARG A 47 -11.52 -21.65 -18.58
CA ARG A 47 -12.90 -22.06 -18.82
C ARG A 47 -13.63 -22.57 -17.57
N GLN A 48 -12.94 -22.87 -16.47
CA GLN A 48 -13.61 -23.20 -15.23
C GLN A 48 -14.40 -21.98 -14.72
N PRO A 49 -15.68 -22.13 -14.36
CA PRO A 49 -16.55 -20.99 -14.05
C PRO A 49 -16.02 -20.14 -12.89
N VAL A 50 -15.44 -20.77 -11.87
CA VAL A 50 -14.83 -20.08 -10.71
C VAL A 50 -13.61 -19.27 -11.14
N ILE A 51 -12.73 -19.84 -11.96
CA ILE A 51 -11.50 -19.18 -12.42
C ILE A 51 -11.86 -18.02 -13.36
N ALA A 52 -12.79 -18.24 -14.28
CA ALA A 52 -13.31 -17.20 -15.15
C ALA A 52 -13.95 -16.05 -14.35
N HIS A 53 -14.62 -16.35 -13.24
CA HIS A 53 -15.20 -15.34 -12.36
C HIS A 53 -14.12 -14.56 -11.60
N LEU A 54 -13.10 -15.23 -11.07
CA LEU A 54 -11.96 -14.59 -10.40
C LEU A 54 -11.15 -13.69 -11.33
N ILE A 55 -10.92 -14.13 -12.57
CA ILE A 55 -10.23 -13.31 -13.58
C ILE A 55 -11.02 -12.05 -13.86
N ARG A 56 -12.32 -12.15 -14.16
CA ARG A 56 -13.19 -10.98 -14.39
C ARG A 56 -13.28 -10.06 -13.17
N ALA A 57 -13.29 -10.63 -11.96
CA ALA A 57 -13.28 -9.85 -10.72
C ALA A 57 -11.96 -9.07 -10.58
N THR A 58 -10.83 -9.70 -10.91
CA THR A 58 -9.50 -9.08 -10.86
C THR A 58 -9.34 -8.00 -11.93
N GLU A 59 -9.81 -8.25 -13.15
CA GLU A 59 -9.86 -7.25 -14.23
C GLU A 59 -10.70 -6.05 -13.80
N ARG A 60 -11.93 -6.28 -13.32
CA ARG A 60 -12.81 -5.21 -12.81
C ARG A 60 -12.16 -4.42 -11.67
N PHE A 61 -11.48 -5.10 -10.74
CA PHE A 61 -10.77 -4.45 -9.64
C PHE A 61 -9.65 -3.53 -10.15
N ASN A 62 -8.85 -3.99 -11.10
CA ASN A 62 -7.74 -3.23 -11.69
C ASN A 62 -8.22 -2.07 -12.57
N ASP A 63 -9.24 -2.28 -13.41
CA ASP A 63 -9.84 -1.25 -14.26
C ASP A 63 -10.41 -0.08 -13.44
N ARG A 64 -10.80 -0.36 -12.19
CA ARG A 64 -11.37 0.59 -11.23
C ARG A 64 -10.37 1.10 -10.21
N LEU A 65 -9.08 1.07 -10.55
CA LEU A 65 -7.99 1.58 -9.72
C LEU A 65 -7.88 0.93 -8.33
N GLY A 66 -8.27 -0.34 -8.20
CA GLY A 66 -8.30 -1.05 -6.92
C GLY A 66 -6.94 -1.09 -6.23
N ASN A 67 -5.86 -1.30 -6.99
CA ASN A 67 -4.49 -1.27 -6.43
C ASN A 67 -4.12 0.13 -5.92
N GLN A 68 -4.48 1.20 -6.63
CA GLN A 68 -4.19 2.57 -6.22
C GLN A 68 -5.00 2.97 -4.99
N PHE A 69 -6.27 2.59 -4.93
CA PHE A 69 -7.09 2.77 -3.74
C PHE A 69 -6.52 1.98 -2.56
N GLY A 70 -6.14 0.72 -2.76
CA GLY A 70 -5.48 -0.09 -1.73
C GLY A 70 -4.21 0.59 -1.20
N ALA A 71 -3.34 1.06 -2.09
CA ALA A 71 -2.12 1.79 -1.72
C ALA A 71 -2.41 3.11 -0.98
N ALA A 72 -3.46 3.84 -1.38
CA ALA A 72 -3.88 5.05 -0.69
C ALA A 72 -4.38 4.74 0.73
N ILE A 73 -5.21 3.71 0.90
CA ILE A 73 -5.73 3.31 2.21
C ILE A 73 -4.60 2.86 3.13
N THR A 74 -3.64 2.06 2.65
CA THR A 74 -2.49 1.66 3.49
C THR A 74 -1.63 2.86 3.91
N TYR A 75 -1.38 3.79 2.99
CA TYR A 75 -0.68 5.04 3.29
C TYR A 75 -1.39 5.88 4.36
N PHE A 76 -2.69 6.14 4.19
CA PHE A 76 -3.45 6.94 5.16
C PHE A 76 -3.60 6.23 6.51
N SER A 77 -3.73 4.90 6.53
CA SER A 77 -3.76 4.11 7.77
C SER A 77 -2.44 4.23 8.52
N PHE A 78 -1.30 4.10 7.83
CA PHE A 78 0.02 4.24 8.44
C PHE A 78 0.23 5.64 9.02
N LEU A 79 -0.11 6.70 8.27
CA LEU A 79 -0.03 8.07 8.76
C LEU A 79 -0.93 8.31 9.98
N SER A 80 -2.11 7.69 10.02
CA SER A 80 -3.05 7.82 11.13
C SER A 80 -2.59 7.12 12.41
N MET A 81 -1.62 6.20 12.32
CA MET A 81 -1.06 5.51 13.48
C MET A 81 -0.40 6.49 14.46
N ILE A 82 0.29 7.52 13.96
CA ILE A 82 1.00 8.48 14.81
C ILE A 82 0.02 9.29 15.67
N PRO A 83 -1.02 9.96 15.12
CA PRO A 83 -2.02 10.65 15.94
C PRO A 83 -2.77 9.73 16.89
N ILE A 84 -3.12 8.51 16.48
CA ILE A 84 -3.78 7.52 17.35
C ILE A 84 -2.90 7.16 18.55
N LEU A 85 -1.59 6.97 18.32
CA LEU A 85 -0.63 6.74 19.39
C LEU A 85 -0.50 7.96 20.30
N MET A 86 -0.48 9.18 19.76
CA MET A 86 -0.44 10.41 20.56
C MET A 86 -1.67 10.53 21.46
N VAL A 87 -2.87 10.27 20.93
CA VAL A 87 -4.12 10.30 21.71
C VAL A 87 -4.09 9.22 22.79
N SER A 88 -3.66 8.00 22.45
CA SER A 88 -3.51 6.89 23.41
C SER A 88 -2.51 7.22 24.52
N PHE A 89 -1.37 7.81 24.15
CA PHE A 89 -0.33 8.24 25.08
C PHE A 89 -0.82 9.34 26.02
N ALA A 90 -1.54 10.33 25.49
CA ALA A 90 -2.17 11.37 26.29
C ALA A 90 -3.24 10.80 27.25
N ALA A 91 -4.07 9.87 26.77
CA ALA A 91 -5.05 9.18 27.60
C ALA A 91 -4.38 8.45 28.77
N GLY A 92 -3.30 7.71 28.50
CA GLY A 92 -2.47 7.10 29.54
C GLY A 92 -1.90 8.14 30.51
N GLY A 93 -1.39 9.26 30.01
CA GLY A 93 -0.91 10.39 30.81
C GLY A 93 -1.98 10.99 31.73
N PHE A 94 -3.23 11.12 31.27
CA PHE A 94 -4.37 11.56 32.09
C PHE A 94 -4.75 10.53 33.17
N VAL A 95 -4.77 9.24 32.82
CA VAL A 95 -5.05 8.16 33.78
C VAL A 95 -4.00 8.13 34.89
N LEU A 96 -2.71 8.17 34.52
CA LEU A 96 -1.58 8.19 35.45
C LEU A 96 -1.54 9.47 36.30
N ALA A 97 -1.79 10.64 35.71
CA ALA A 97 -1.89 11.90 36.45
C ALA A 97 -2.99 11.86 37.53
N SER A 98 -4.05 11.09 37.28
CA SER A 98 -5.18 10.95 38.22
C SER A 98 -4.93 9.90 39.30
N HIS A 99 -3.92 9.03 39.14
CA HIS A 99 -3.61 7.93 40.06
C HIS A 99 -2.11 7.92 40.42
N PRO A 100 -1.64 8.83 41.29
CA PRO A 100 -0.22 8.96 41.62
C PRO A 100 0.39 7.71 42.25
N MET A 101 -0.41 6.88 42.94
CA MET A 101 0.04 5.60 43.50
C MET A 101 0.35 4.56 42.41
N LEU A 102 -0.47 4.48 41.35
CA LEU A 102 -0.21 3.60 40.19
C LEU A 102 1.06 4.02 39.44
N LEU A 103 1.31 5.33 39.35
CA LEU A 103 2.52 5.86 38.73
C LEU A 103 3.77 5.40 39.48
N GLN A 104 3.74 5.45 40.81
CA GLN A 104 4.85 5.07 41.67
C GLN A 104 5.10 3.55 41.59
N ASP A 105 4.05 2.73 41.64
CA ASP A 105 4.14 1.28 41.47
C ASP A 105 4.69 0.88 40.09
N ILE A 106 4.30 1.58 39.03
CA ILE A 106 4.83 1.36 37.68
C ILE A 106 6.32 1.66 37.65
N PHE A 107 6.76 2.79 38.22
CA PHE A 107 8.19 3.12 38.27
C PHE A 107 8.98 2.11 39.10
N ASP A 108 8.49 1.73 40.27
CA ASP A 108 9.18 0.78 41.14
C ASP A 108 9.29 -0.59 40.47
N LYS A 109 8.25 -1.05 39.78
CA LYS A 109 8.30 -2.30 38.98
C LYS A 109 9.23 -2.20 37.78
N ILE A 110 9.23 -1.08 37.05
CA ILE A 110 10.14 -0.86 35.91
C ILE A 110 11.60 -0.88 36.39
N LEU A 111 11.89 -0.19 37.50
CA LEU A 111 13.24 -0.10 38.06
C LEU A 111 13.73 -1.42 38.67
N GLN A 112 12.83 -2.28 39.13
CA GLN A 112 13.19 -3.60 39.67
C GLN A 112 13.35 -4.68 38.59
N ASN A 113 12.63 -4.59 37.47
CA ASN A 113 12.63 -5.65 36.44
C ASN A 113 13.55 -5.36 35.24
N ILE A 114 14.07 -4.14 35.11
CA ILE A 114 14.97 -3.76 34.01
C ILE A 114 16.39 -3.62 34.55
N SER A 115 17.25 -4.58 34.20
CA SER A 115 18.67 -4.56 34.60
C SER A 115 19.50 -3.52 33.85
N ASP A 116 19.03 -2.99 32.71
CA ASP A 116 19.69 -1.93 31.94
C ASP A 116 19.27 -0.53 32.45
N PRO A 117 20.19 0.23 33.08
CA PRO A 117 19.90 1.57 33.59
C PRO A 117 19.44 2.56 32.51
N THR A 118 19.90 2.39 31.27
CA THR A 118 19.59 3.29 30.15
C THR A 118 18.14 3.13 29.73
N LEU A 119 17.68 1.88 29.61
CA LEU A 119 16.31 1.56 29.26
C LEU A 119 15.36 2.00 30.38
N ALA A 120 15.72 1.76 31.64
CA ALA A 120 14.94 2.20 32.79
C ALA A 120 14.79 3.74 32.84
N ALA A 121 15.88 4.48 32.59
CA ALA A 121 15.86 5.94 32.51
C ALA A 121 14.99 6.45 31.34
N THR A 122 15.08 5.80 30.18
CA THR A 122 14.29 6.15 29.00
C THR A 122 12.79 5.97 29.28
N LEU A 123 12.38 4.81 29.81
CA LEU A 123 10.99 4.57 30.19
C LEU A 123 10.51 5.58 31.23
N LYS A 124 11.34 5.89 32.23
CA LYS A 124 11.01 6.88 33.25
C LYS A 124 10.71 8.25 32.64
N ASN A 125 11.57 8.70 31.73
CA ASN A 125 11.41 9.96 31.02
C ASN A 125 10.19 9.96 30.10
N THR A 126 9.92 8.85 29.39
CA THR A 126 8.74 8.72 28.53
C THR A 126 7.45 8.83 29.34
N ILE A 127 7.35 8.13 30.47
CA ILE A 127 6.16 8.20 31.35
C ILE A 127 6.01 9.60 31.95
N ASN A 128 7.08 10.21 32.43
CA ASN A 128 7.04 11.59 32.96
C ASN A 128 6.60 12.58 31.89
N THR A 129 7.10 12.44 30.66
CA THR A 129 6.67 13.25 29.52
C THR A 129 5.20 13.04 29.22
N ALA A 130 4.71 11.79 29.24
CA ALA A 130 3.30 11.46 29.05
C ALA A 130 2.42 12.21 30.04
N VAL A 131 2.79 12.20 31.31
CA VAL A 131 2.04 12.87 32.38
C VAL A 131 2.14 14.38 32.22
N GLN A 132 3.34 14.95 32.08
CA GLN A 132 3.52 16.42 32.06
C GLN A 132 2.93 17.07 30.81
N GLN A 133 3.07 16.44 29.64
CA GLN A 133 2.62 16.98 28.36
C GLN A 133 1.26 16.43 27.90
N ARG A 134 0.55 15.65 28.73
CA ARG A 134 -0.73 15.00 28.40
C ARG A 134 -1.73 15.90 27.68
N THR A 135 -1.88 17.15 28.15
CA THR A 135 -2.85 18.09 27.56
C THR A 135 -2.43 18.53 26.18
N THR A 136 -1.18 18.95 26.00
CA THR A 136 -0.66 19.42 24.71
C THR A 136 -0.64 18.29 23.69
N VAL A 137 -0.07 17.13 24.06
CA VAL A 137 -0.01 15.95 23.19
C VAL A 137 -1.41 15.43 22.87
N GLY A 138 -2.32 15.46 23.84
CA GLY A 138 -3.71 15.05 23.66
C GLY A 138 -4.47 15.95 22.70
N LEU A 139 -4.39 17.28 22.86
CA LEU A 139 -5.08 18.22 21.99
C LEU A 139 -4.51 18.21 20.57
N VAL A 140 -3.18 18.23 20.40
CA VAL A 140 -2.54 18.14 19.08
C VAL A 140 -2.85 16.79 18.44
N GLY A 141 -2.69 15.70 19.20
CA GLY A 141 -3.00 14.34 18.73
C GLY A 141 -4.45 14.21 18.27
N LEU A 142 -5.42 14.72 19.06
CA LEU A 142 -6.84 14.70 18.70
C LEU A 142 -7.12 15.54 17.45
N ALA A 143 -6.57 16.74 17.35
CA ALA A 143 -6.78 17.61 16.20
C ALA A 143 -6.26 16.95 14.90
N VAL A 144 -5.05 16.38 14.95
CA VAL A 144 -4.46 15.69 13.80
C VAL A 144 -5.20 14.37 13.52
N ALA A 145 -5.60 13.62 14.54
CA ALA A 145 -6.36 12.38 14.39
C ALA A 145 -7.74 12.61 13.76
N LEU A 146 -8.43 13.69 14.13
CA LEU A 146 -9.68 14.08 13.51
C LEU A 146 -9.48 14.45 12.04
N TYR A 147 -8.46 15.27 11.74
CA TYR A 147 -8.14 15.64 10.37
C TYR A 147 -7.78 14.43 9.51
N SER A 148 -6.87 13.58 9.99
CA SER A 148 -6.43 12.38 9.27
C SER A 148 -7.56 11.35 9.14
N GLY A 149 -8.37 11.17 10.19
CA GLY A 149 -9.50 10.24 10.23
C GLY A 149 -10.62 10.61 9.27
N ILE A 150 -10.99 11.89 9.18
CA ILE A 150 -11.99 12.37 8.21
C ILE A 150 -11.47 12.14 6.78
N ASN A 151 -10.21 12.46 6.52
CA ASN A 151 -9.61 12.22 5.22
C ASN A 151 -9.54 10.73 4.87
N TRP A 152 -9.20 9.86 5.84
CA TRP A 152 -9.20 8.40 5.66
C TRP A 152 -10.59 7.87 5.32
N MET A 153 -11.64 8.30 6.05
CA MET A 153 -13.03 7.95 5.75
C MET A 153 -13.45 8.38 4.35
N GLY A 154 -13.06 9.60 3.95
CA GLY A 154 -13.34 10.11 2.61
C GLY A 154 -12.73 9.24 1.53
N ASN A 155 -11.44 8.88 1.67
CA ASN A 155 -10.74 8.01 0.72
C ASN A 155 -11.32 6.58 0.70
N LEU A 156 -11.65 6.02 1.87
CA LEU A 156 -12.26 4.69 1.97
C LEU A 156 -13.63 4.66 1.30
N ARG A 157 -14.45 5.68 1.53
CA ARG A 157 -15.75 5.81 0.87
C ARG A 157 -15.60 5.87 -0.65
N GLU A 158 -14.66 6.66 -1.17
CA GLU A 158 -14.45 6.73 -2.62
C GLU A 158 -13.92 5.40 -3.18
N ALA A 159 -13.03 4.71 -2.47
CA ALA A 159 -12.57 3.38 -2.85
C ALA A 159 -13.73 2.38 -2.93
N ILE A 160 -14.59 2.35 -1.92
CA ILE A 160 -15.77 1.48 -1.89
C ILE A 160 -16.73 1.84 -3.03
N ARG A 161 -17.02 3.13 -3.23
CA ARG A 161 -17.90 3.61 -4.31
C ARG A 161 -17.36 3.25 -5.69
N ALA A 162 -16.05 3.36 -5.91
CA ALA A 162 -15.42 2.99 -7.16
C ALA A 162 -15.62 1.50 -7.47
N GLN A 163 -15.54 0.65 -6.46
CA GLN A 163 -15.73 -0.79 -6.63
C GLN A 163 -17.20 -1.21 -6.66
N SER A 164 -18.10 -0.47 -6.01
CA SER A 164 -19.50 -0.87 -5.88
C SER A 164 -20.40 -0.40 -7.03
N ARG A 165 -20.10 0.73 -7.69
CA ARG A 165 -20.96 1.29 -8.76
C ARG A 165 -21.07 0.37 -9.98
N ASP A 166 -22.19 0.38 -10.69
CA ASP A 166 -22.33 -0.43 -11.91
C ASP A 166 -21.41 0.06 -13.02
N VAL A 167 -21.36 1.39 -13.21
CA VAL A 167 -20.49 2.07 -14.17
C VAL A 167 -19.39 2.82 -13.42
N TRP A 168 -18.14 2.66 -13.86
CA TRP A 168 -17.01 3.41 -13.33
C TRP A 168 -16.71 4.61 -14.22
N GLU A 169 -16.81 5.81 -13.64
CA GLU A 169 -16.46 7.08 -14.28
C GLU A 169 -15.20 7.63 -13.63
N ARG A 170 -14.21 7.99 -14.45
CA ARG A 170 -12.90 8.46 -13.96
C ARG A 170 -12.97 9.84 -13.29
N SER A 171 -14.04 10.60 -13.55
CA SER A 171 -14.37 11.87 -12.91
C SER A 171 -15.85 11.87 -12.51
N PRO A 172 -16.18 11.40 -11.29
CA PRO A 172 -17.54 11.54 -10.79
C PRO A 172 -17.91 13.02 -10.73
N GLN A 173 -19.00 13.43 -11.37
CA GLN A 173 -19.60 14.75 -11.15
C GLN A 173 -20.33 14.73 -9.80
N ASP A 174 -19.56 14.73 -8.71
CA ASP A 174 -20.08 14.80 -7.35
C ASP A 174 -20.51 16.26 -7.11
N GLN A 175 -21.78 16.57 -7.40
CA GLN A 175 -22.39 17.89 -7.21
C GLN A 175 -22.62 18.24 -5.72
N GLU A 176 -22.16 17.39 -4.80
CA GLU A 176 -22.30 17.62 -3.36
C GLU A 176 -21.41 18.78 -2.89
N LYS A 177 -21.98 19.64 -2.04
CA LYS A 177 -21.21 20.69 -1.36
C LYS A 177 -20.12 20.04 -0.50
N PHE A 178 -18.89 20.56 -0.59
CA PHE A 178 -17.72 20.06 0.16
C PHE A 178 -18.00 19.83 1.65
N TRP A 179 -18.69 20.75 2.32
CA TRP A 179 -19.01 20.65 3.75
C TRP A 179 -19.94 19.46 4.09
N VAL A 180 -20.88 19.12 3.21
CA VAL A 180 -21.78 17.97 3.41
C VAL A 180 -20.99 16.67 3.34
N LYS A 181 -20.06 16.58 2.39
CA LYS A 181 -19.14 15.44 2.24
C LYS A 181 -18.32 15.22 3.51
N TYR A 182 -17.71 16.29 4.04
CA TYR A 182 -16.89 16.25 5.26
C TYR A 182 -17.70 15.91 6.50
N LEU A 183 -18.89 16.48 6.66
CA LEU A 183 -19.76 16.17 7.79
C LEU A 183 -20.20 14.70 7.79
N ARG A 184 -20.54 14.16 6.61
CA ARG A 184 -20.86 12.74 6.46
C ARG A 184 -19.68 11.86 6.84
N ASP A 185 -18.47 12.18 6.36
CA ASP A 185 -17.26 11.43 6.71
C ASP A 185 -16.96 11.48 8.21
N PHE A 186 -17.16 12.64 8.84
CA PHE A 186 -17.02 12.77 10.27
C PHE A 186 -18.04 11.90 11.04
N ILE A 187 -19.32 11.92 10.66
CA ILE A 187 -20.34 11.06 11.28
C ILE A 187 -20.01 9.58 11.08
N SER A 188 -19.58 9.20 9.87
CA SER A 188 -19.16 7.83 9.59
C SER A 188 -17.93 7.41 10.40
N LEU A 189 -16.97 8.32 10.64
CA LEU A 189 -15.82 8.07 11.51
C LEU A 189 -16.28 7.78 12.95
N ILE A 190 -17.20 8.59 13.49
CA ILE A 190 -17.76 8.36 14.83
C ILE A 190 -18.52 7.02 14.88
N GLY A 191 -19.31 6.71 13.85
CA GLY A 191 -19.99 5.43 13.74
C GLY A 191 -19.03 4.24 13.71
N LEU A 192 -17.91 4.37 12.99
CA LEU A 192 -16.86 3.35 12.98
C LEU A 192 -16.23 3.17 14.37
N LEU A 193 -15.91 4.26 15.07
CA LEU A 193 -15.36 4.17 16.43
C LEU A 193 -16.32 3.47 17.39
N ILE A 194 -17.62 3.78 17.34
CA ILE A 194 -18.64 3.11 18.15
C ILE A 194 -18.73 1.62 17.80
N ALA A 195 -18.74 1.29 16.50
CA ALA A 195 -18.78 -0.09 16.03
C ALA A 195 -17.55 -0.93 16.42
N LEU A 196 -16.41 -0.29 16.70
CA LEU A 196 -15.21 -0.97 17.21
C LEU A 196 -15.24 -1.19 18.73
N ILE A 197 -16.10 -0.47 19.47
CA ILE A 197 -16.18 -0.53 20.93
C ILE A 197 -17.26 -1.51 21.40
N VAL A 198 -18.38 -1.61 20.68
CA VAL A 198 -19.55 -2.46 21.00
C VAL A 198 -19.41 -3.84 20.37
#